data_AF-A0A416MFP8-F1
#
_entry.id   AF-A0A416MFP8-F1
#
_cell.length_a   1.000
_cell.length_b   1.000
_cell.length_c   1.000
_cell.angle_alpha   90.00
_cell.angle_beta   90.00
_cell.angle_gamma   90.00
#
_symmetry.space_group_name_H-M   'P 1'
#
loop_
_entity.id
_entity.type
_entity.pdbx_description
1 polymer ?
#
loop_
_entity_poly.entity_id
_entity_poly.type
_entity_poly.pdbx_seq_one_letter_code
_entity_poly.pdbx_strand_id
1 'polypeptide(L)'
;MALEEFLGISNDKLLTSFAETLYMVGIALIIVTIVAFVLAIVLIFTRKGGLYQNVVIYNIINVIINIVRSTPFVVLLVAIMPVTKFLIGTRIGATAAIVPLTVNAIPLLTRLFENSLLDTGNGILEAALAMGATPLQLVTKFILPESLGSVIKFLGENPGLAPGMKQEIFF
;
A
#
# COMPACT_ATOMS: atom_id res chain seq x y z
N MET A 1 -21.08 -27.31 -19.33
CA MET A 1 -21.10 -27.91 -20.69
C MET A 1 -20.44 -26.99 -21.73
N ALA A 2 -20.96 -25.78 -22.02
CA ALA A 2 -20.36 -24.88 -23.03
C ALA A 2 -18.93 -24.37 -22.71
N LEU A 3 -18.58 -24.16 -21.43
CA LEU A 3 -17.25 -23.69 -21.01
C LEU A 3 -16.17 -24.78 -21.04
N GLU A 4 -16.53 -26.04 -20.80
CA GLU A 4 -15.59 -27.16 -20.76
C GLU A 4 -15.13 -27.57 -22.17
N GLU A 5 -16.03 -27.45 -23.15
CA GLU A 5 -15.74 -27.74 -24.55
C GLU A 5 -14.87 -26.65 -25.20
N PHE A 6 -15.00 -25.39 -24.78
CA PHE A 6 -14.21 -24.26 -25.29
C PHE A 6 -12.81 -24.17 -24.66
N LEU A 7 -12.67 -24.48 -23.37
CA LEU A 7 -11.40 -24.35 -22.64
C LEU A 7 -10.65 -25.69 -22.47
N GLY A 8 -11.31 -26.84 -22.65
CA GLY A 8 -10.71 -28.15 -22.39
C GLY A 8 -10.40 -28.41 -20.91
N ILE A 9 -11.01 -27.65 -19.99
CA ILE A 9 -10.74 -27.67 -18.54
C ILE A 9 -12.08 -27.83 -17.79
N SER A 10 -12.11 -28.72 -16.78
CA SER A 10 -13.28 -28.95 -15.90
C SER A 10 -13.70 -27.67 -15.18
N ASN A 11 -15.01 -27.42 -15.03
CA ASN A 11 -15.52 -26.25 -14.30
C ASN A 11 -14.99 -26.19 -12.85
N ASP A 12 -14.78 -27.35 -12.21
CA ASP A 12 -14.23 -27.45 -10.84
C ASP A 12 -12.80 -26.90 -10.72
N LYS A 13 -11.97 -27.06 -11.77
CA LYS A 13 -10.60 -26.54 -11.77
C LYS A 13 -10.59 -25.01 -11.88
N LEU A 14 -11.53 -24.44 -12.64
CA LEU A 14 -11.67 -22.99 -12.75
C LEU A 14 -12.10 -22.38 -11.41
N LEU A 15 -13.09 -22.97 -10.74
CA LEU A 15 -13.52 -22.54 -9.41
C LEU A 15 -12.40 -22.66 -8.37
N THR A 16 -11.64 -23.77 -8.41
CA THR A 16 -10.50 -23.96 -7.51
C THR A 16 -9.42 -22.90 -7.75
N SER A 17 -9.04 -22.64 -9.00
CA SER A 17 -8.02 -21.64 -9.34
C SER A 17 -8.45 -20.21 -8.99
N PHE A 18 -9.75 -19.91 -9.14
CA PHE A 18 -10.33 -18.65 -8.71
C PHE A 18 -10.22 -18.48 -7.18
N ALA A 19 -10.58 -19.52 -6.42
CA ALA A 19 -10.47 -19.51 -4.96
C ALA A 19 -9.00 -19.36 -4.50
N GLU A 20 -8.06 -20.04 -5.16
CA GLU A 20 -6.63 -19.89 -4.90
C GLU A 20 -6.16 -18.45 -5.15
N THR A 21 -6.63 -17.80 -6.21
CA THR A 21 -6.31 -16.40 -6.49
C THR A 21 -6.82 -15.48 -5.41
N LEU A 22 -8.06 -15.68 -4.97
CA LEU A 22 -8.66 -14.90 -3.89
C LEU A 22 -7.90 -15.09 -2.57
N TYR A 23 -7.49 -16.33 -2.27
CA TYR A 23 -6.66 -16.66 -1.12
C TYR A 23 -5.29 -15.95 -1.17
N MET A 24 -4.59 -16.03 -2.31
CA MET A 24 -3.30 -15.38 -2.51
C MET A 24 -3.38 -13.88 -2.31
N VAL A 25 -4.32 -13.22 -2.99
CA VAL A 25 -4.49 -11.77 -2.94
C VAL A 25 -4.97 -11.33 -1.57
N GLY A 26 -5.95 -12.02 -0.99
CA GLY A 26 -6.52 -11.66 0.32
C GLY A 26 -5.48 -11.68 1.43
N ILE A 27 -4.71 -12.77 1.55
CA ILE A 27 -3.65 -12.86 2.56
C ILE A 27 -2.53 -11.87 2.27
N ALA A 28 -2.08 -11.77 1.01
CA ALA A 28 -1.04 -10.83 0.64
C ALA A 28 -1.42 -9.40 1.01
N LEU A 29 -2.66 -9.00 0.72
CA LEU A 29 -3.14 -7.64 0.96
C LEU A 29 -3.13 -7.29 2.45
N ILE A 30 -3.56 -8.22 3.32
CA ILE A 30 -3.52 -8.00 4.78
C ILE A 30 -2.07 -7.80 5.26
N ILE A 31 -1.17 -8.71 4.87
CA ILE A 31 0.25 -8.65 5.29
C ILE A 31 0.90 -7.37 4.76
N VAL A 32 0.72 -7.08 3.48
CA VAL A 32 1.28 -5.91 2.80
C VAL A 32 0.77 -4.64 3.46
N THR A 33 -0.52 -4.55 3.75
CA THR A 33 -1.12 -3.35 4.37
C THR A 33 -0.45 -3.06 5.72
N ILE A 34 -0.33 -4.06 6.59
CA ILE A 34 0.25 -3.88 7.92
C ILE A 34 1.73 -3.46 7.80
N VAL A 35 2.51 -4.19 7.01
CA VAL A 35 3.95 -3.94 6.86
C VAL A 35 4.21 -2.59 6.19
N ALA A 36 3.52 -2.29 5.09
CA ALA A 36 3.68 -1.05 4.34
C ALA A 36 3.27 0.18 5.16
N PHE A 37 2.22 0.05 5.97
CA PHE A 37 1.78 1.13 6.85
C PHE A 37 2.83 1.47 7.90
N VAL A 38 3.41 0.46 8.57
CA VAL A 38 4.51 0.67 9.52
C VAL A 38 5.73 1.27 8.82
N LEU A 39 6.08 0.78 7.62
CA LEU A 39 7.21 1.28 6.85
C LEU A 39 7.02 2.74 6.41
N ALA A 40 5.79 3.12 6.02
CA ALA A 40 5.44 4.47 5.61
C ALA A 40 5.58 5.45 6.77
N ILE A 41 5.10 5.06 7.96
CA ILE A 41 5.29 5.82 9.20
C ILE A 41 6.78 6.05 9.44
N VAL A 42 7.60 5.00 9.46
CA VAL A 42 9.06 5.11 9.68
C VAL A 42 9.73 6.07 8.69
N LEU A 43 9.33 6.03 7.42
CA LEU A 43 9.86 6.94 6.40
C LEU A 43 9.47 8.39 6.64
N ILE A 44 8.23 8.66 7.03
CA ILE A 44 7.78 10.02 7.38
C ILE A 44 8.59 10.58 8.56
N PHE A 45 8.88 9.76 9.58
CA PHE A 45 9.65 10.22 10.75
C PHE A 45 11.14 10.42 10.48
N THR A 46 11.73 9.60 9.61
CA THR A 46 13.17 9.64 9.31
C THR A 46 13.53 10.64 8.21
N ARG A 47 12.54 11.16 7.48
CA ARG A 47 12.70 12.19 6.45
C ARG A 47 13.33 13.47 7.02
N LYS A 48 14.03 14.22 6.16
CA LYS A 48 14.50 15.59 6.49
C LYS A 48 13.29 16.45 6.89
N GLY A 49 13.29 16.95 8.13
CA GLY A 49 12.16 17.70 8.73
C GLY A 49 11.18 16.86 9.59
N GLY A 50 11.39 15.55 9.76
CA GLY A 50 10.60 14.70 10.67
C GLY A 50 11.14 14.68 12.12
N LEU A 51 10.35 14.15 13.08
CA LEU A 51 10.71 14.14 14.52
C LEU A 51 12.06 13.47 14.82
N TYR A 52 12.39 12.40 14.10
CA TYR A 52 13.60 11.60 14.30
C TYR A 52 14.42 11.63 13.02
N GLN A 53 14.85 12.83 12.63
CA GLN A 53 15.62 13.05 11.40
C GLN A 53 16.86 12.15 11.37
N ASN A 54 16.79 11.12 10.54
CA ASN A 54 17.92 10.24 10.25
C ASN A 54 17.98 10.03 8.73
N VAL A 55 18.71 10.95 8.11
CA VAL A 55 18.88 10.99 6.65
C VAL A 55 19.50 9.71 6.11
N VAL A 56 20.29 8.99 6.92
CA VAL A 56 20.93 7.73 6.55
C VAL A 56 19.89 6.62 6.46
N ILE A 57 19.07 6.43 7.51
CA ILE A 57 18.01 5.41 7.52
C ILE A 57 16.99 5.69 6.40
N TYR A 58 16.57 6.96 6.27
CA TYR A 58 15.64 7.35 5.21
C TYR A 58 16.19 7.01 3.82
N ASN A 59 17.46 7.36 3.54
CA ASN A 59 18.07 7.08 2.25
C ASN A 59 18.22 5.57 2.00
N ILE A 60 18.63 4.78 2.98
CA ILE A 60 18.77 3.32 2.82
C ILE A 60 17.41 2.70 2.46
N ILE A 61 16.37 3.00 3.24
CA ILE A 61 15.02 2.47 2.99
C ILE A 61 14.51 2.96 1.63
N ASN A 62 14.72 4.24 1.30
CA ASN A 62 14.31 4.81 0.02
C ASN A 62 15.00 4.13 -1.17
N VAL A 63 16.31 3.88 -1.09
CA VAL A 63 17.06 3.16 -2.12
C VAL A 63 16.51 1.75 -2.30
N ILE A 64 16.28 1.01 -1.20
CA ILE A 64 15.69 -0.33 -1.25
C ILE A 64 14.32 -0.30 -1.94
N ILE A 65 13.44 0.61 -1.52
CA ILE A 65 12.10 0.77 -2.10
C ILE A 65 12.19 1.05 -3.60
N ASN A 66 13.07 1.95 -4.02
CA ASN A 66 13.21 2.32 -5.42
C ASN A 66 13.79 1.17 -6.26
N ILE A 67 14.79 0.44 -5.75
CA ILE A 67 15.33 -0.75 -6.44
C ILE A 67 14.22 -1.78 -6.68
N VAL A 68 13.45 -2.11 -5.63
CA VAL A 68 12.37 -3.11 -5.77
C VAL A 68 11.27 -2.61 -6.72
N ARG A 69 10.90 -1.34 -6.65
CA ARG A 69 9.87 -0.76 -7.55
C ARG A 69 10.30 -0.70 -9.01
N SER A 70 11.58 -0.45 -9.27
CA SER A 70 12.13 -0.45 -10.62
C SER A 70 12.36 -1.86 -11.18
N THR A 71 12.36 -2.89 -10.32
CA THR A 71 12.53 -4.27 -10.74
C THR A 71 11.19 -4.85 -11.21
N PRO A 72 11.10 -5.36 -12.46
CA PRO A 72 9.89 -6.00 -12.94
C PRO A 72 9.51 -7.20 -12.06
N PHE A 73 8.21 -7.37 -11.81
CA PHE A 73 7.70 -8.46 -10.96
C PHE A 73 8.20 -9.85 -11.38
N VAL A 74 8.28 -10.09 -12.70
CA VAL A 74 8.76 -11.37 -13.25
C VAL A 74 10.21 -11.66 -12.84
N VAL A 75 11.09 -10.64 -12.86
CA VAL A 75 12.50 -10.80 -12.47
C VAL A 75 12.60 -11.03 -10.97
N LEU A 76 11.83 -10.28 -10.18
CA LEU A 76 11.78 -10.42 -8.73
C LEU A 76 11.30 -11.82 -8.31
N LEU A 77 10.29 -12.37 -8.99
CA LEU A 77 9.77 -13.72 -8.74
C LEU A 77 10.88 -14.75 -8.84
N VAL A 78 11.69 -14.70 -9.90
CA VAL A 78 12.82 -15.62 -10.10
C VAL A 78 13.90 -15.39 -9.04
N ALA A 79 14.23 -14.14 -8.72
CA ALA A 79 15.22 -13.80 -7.71
C ALA A 79 14.83 -14.27 -6.29
N ILE A 80 13.53 -14.29 -5.97
CA ILE A 80 13.01 -14.67 -4.66
C ILE A 80 12.82 -16.19 -4.48
N MET A 81 12.80 -16.98 -5.56
CA MET A 81 12.67 -18.45 -5.47
C MET A 81 13.51 -19.15 -4.37
N PRO A 82 14.81 -18.84 -4.17
CA PRO A 82 15.58 -19.44 -3.07
C PRO A 82 15.05 -19.06 -1.69
N VAL A 83 14.61 -17.81 -1.51
CA VAL A 83 14.03 -17.29 -0.27
C VAL A 83 12.66 -17.92 -0.02
N THR A 84 11.81 -18.05 -1.04
CA THR A 84 10.50 -18.72 -0.92
C THR A 84 10.66 -20.17 -0.50
N LYS A 85 11.61 -20.91 -1.10
CA LYS A 85 11.90 -22.29 -0.67
C LYS A 85 12.38 -22.34 0.77
N PHE A 86 13.19 -21.38 1.20
CA PHE A 86 13.67 -21.33 2.58
C PHE A 86 12.53 -21.08 3.59
N LEU A 87 11.59 -20.18 3.27
CA LEU A 87 10.49 -19.82 4.17
C LEU A 87 9.34 -20.85 4.19
N ILE A 88 8.96 -21.36 3.03
CA ILE A 88 7.74 -22.19 2.86
C ILE A 88 8.09 -23.66 2.59
N GLY A 89 9.34 -23.97 2.26
CA GLY A 89 9.79 -25.31 1.88
C GLY A 89 9.52 -25.67 0.41
N THR A 90 8.66 -24.92 -0.28
CA THR A 90 8.27 -25.17 -1.67
C THR A 90 8.53 -23.95 -2.57
N ARG A 91 8.61 -24.18 -3.89
CA ARG A 91 8.76 -23.11 -4.90
C ARG A 91 7.49 -22.91 -5.74
N ILE A 92 6.50 -23.78 -5.58
CA ILE A 92 5.31 -23.87 -6.42
C ILE A 92 4.10 -24.03 -5.49
N GLY A 93 3.00 -23.37 -5.84
CA GLY A 93 1.72 -23.42 -5.13
C GLY A 93 1.23 -22.03 -4.72
N ALA A 94 -0.05 -21.93 -4.38
CA ALA A 94 -0.70 -20.67 -3.99
C ALA A 94 0.02 -19.99 -2.82
N THR A 95 0.38 -20.73 -1.77
CA THR A 95 1.09 -20.18 -0.61
C THR A 95 2.49 -19.67 -0.97
N ALA A 96 3.21 -20.36 -1.87
CA ALA A 96 4.54 -19.95 -2.32
C ALA A 96 4.51 -18.65 -3.13
N ALA A 97 3.45 -18.42 -3.90
CA ALA A 97 3.26 -17.21 -4.69
C ALA A 97 2.97 -15.96 -3.84
N ILE A 98 2.48 -16.11 -2.59
CA ILE A 98 2.24 -14.99 -1.67
C ILE A 98 3.54 -14.23 -1.37
N VAL A 99 4.69 -14.92 -1.29
CA VAL A 99 5.97 -14.29 -0.93
C VAL A 99 6.44 -13.25 -1.95
N PRO A 100 6.63 -13.57 -3.25
CA PRO A 100 7.03 -12.55 -4.23
C PRO A 100 5.97 -11.47 -4.40
N LEU A 101 4.67 -11.81 -4.29
CA LEU A 101 3.58 -10.83 -4.35
C LEU A 101 3.68 -9.81 -3.22
N THR A 102 3.85 -10.28 -1.98
CA THR A 102 3.94 -9.39 -0.81
C THR A 102 5.18 -8.51 -0.88
N VAL A 103 6.35 -9.07 -1.21
CA VAL A 103 7.61 -8.30 -1.31
C VAL A 103 7.53 -7.22 -2.39
N ASN A 104 6.86 -7.49 -3.52
CA ASN A 104 6.66 -6.49 -4.55
C ASN A 104 5.67 -5.39 -4.13
N ALA A 105 4.58 -5.77 -3.47
CA ALA A 105 3.49 -4.87 -3.12
C ALA A 105 3.82 -3.94 -1.94
N ILE A 106 4.66 -4.37 -0.98
CA ILE A 106 5.08 -3.55 0.18
C ILE A 106 5.63 -2.17 -0.23
N PRO A 107 6.68 -2.04 -1.07
CA PRO A 107 7.26 -0.75 -1.42
C PRO A 107 6.31 0.13 -2.23
N LEU A 108 5.43 -0.46 -3.04
CA LEU A 108 4.38 0.25 -3.77
C LEU A 108 3.37 0.87 -2.81
N LEU A 109 2.81 0.05 -1.91
CA LEU A 109 1.81 0.51 -0.94
C LEU A 109 2.41 1.46 0.10
N THR A 110 3.69 1.28 0.46
CA THR A 110 4.41 2.19 1.36
C THR A 110 4.45 3.60 0.80
N ARG A 111 4.79 3.75 -0.49
CA ARG A 111 4.83 5.08 -1.13
C ARG A 111 3.44 5.65 -1.35
N LEU A 112 2.44 4.79 -1.60
CA LEU A 112 1.05 5.24 -1.63
C LEU A 112 0.66 5.87 -0.29
N PHE A 113 0.88 5.17 0.83
CA PHE A 113 0.59 5.70 2.16
C PHE A 113 1.41 6.94 2.48
N GLU A 114 2.72 6.93 2.25
CA GLU A 114 3.55 8.11 2.50
C GLU A 114 3.02 9.34 1.74
N ASN A 115 2.72 9.22 0.45
CA ASN A 115 2.19 10.33 -0.34
C ASN A 115 0.81 10.78 0.16
N SER A 116 -0.11 9.85 0.41
CA SER A 116 -1.46 10.20 0.91
C SER A 116 -1.44 10.89 2.28
N LEU A 117 -0.54 10.46 3.18
CA LEU A 117 -0.37 11.07 4.50
C LEU A 117 0.25 12.47 4.40
N LEU A 118 1.11 12.72 3.41
CA LEU A 118 1.69 14.04 3.14
C LEU A 118 0.71 14.99 2.43
N ASP A 119 -0.08 14.48 1.48
CA ASP A 119 -1.06 15.25 0.70
C ASP A 119 -2.24 15.73 1.55
N THR A 120 -2.68 14.92 2.53
CA THR A 120 -3.84 15.23 3.39
C THR A 120 -3.55 16.34 4.40
N GLY A 121 -2.28 16.72 4.62
CA GLY A 121 -2.00 18.00 5.24
C GLY A 121 -0.62 18.10 5.83
N ASN A 122 0.31 18.68 5.07
CA ASN A 122 1.55 19.23 5.65
C ASN A 122 1.25 20.12 6.87
N GLY A 123 0.14 20.87 6.86
CA GLY A 123 -0.28 21.69 8.01
C GLY A 123 -0.76 20.89 9.23
N ILE A 124 -1.46 19.77 9.05
CA ILE A 124 -1.89 18.89 10.15
C ILE A 124 -0.69 18.10 10.68
N LEU A 125 0.20 17.67 9.77
CA LEU A 125 1.45 17.02 10.11
C LEU A 125 2.32 17.96 10.94
N GLU A 126 2.55 19.20 10.49
CA GLU A 126 3.29 20.23 11.22
C GLU A 126 2.64 20.60 12.57
N ALA A 127 1.30 20.70 12.62
CA ALA A 127 0.58 20.95 13.87
C ALA A 127 0.69 19.77 14.86
N ALA A 128 0.54 18.54 14.39
CA ALA A 128 0.68 17.35 15.21
C ALA A 128 2.12 17.14 15.70
N LEU A 129 3.12 17.49 14.88
CA LEU A 129 4.53 17.55 15.28
C LEU A 129 4.76 18.62 16.36
N ALA A 130 4.19 19.82 16.21
CA ALA A 130 4.27 20.88 17.22
C ALA A 130 3.58 20.51 18.55
N MET A 131 2.57 19.64 18.50
CA MET A 131 1.92 19.06 19.68
C MET A 131 2.68 17.87 20.31
N GLY A 132 3.82 17.46 19.73
CA GLY A 132 4.58 16.31 20.21
C GLY A 132 3.87 14.97 20.02
N ALA A 133 2.93 14.88 19.08
CA ALA A 133 2.15 13.67 18.85
C ALA A 133 3.07 12.50 18.44
N THR A 134 2.88 11.35 19.07
CA THR A 134 3.63 10.14 18.71
C THR A 134 3.24 9.65 17.31
N PRO A 135 4.12 8.91 16.61
CA PRO A 135 3.86 8.38 15.27
C PRO A 135 2.51 7.70 15.07
N LEU A 136 2.15 6.89 16.05
CA LEU A 136 0.92 6.13 16.01
C LEU A 136 -0.29 7.04 16.26
N GLN A 137 -0.15 8.07 17.09
CA GLN A 137 -1.17 9.09 17.32
C GLN A 137 -1.35 10.00 16.10
N LEU A 138 -0.28 10.37 15.38
CA LEU A 138 -0.38 11.15 14.14
C LEU A 138 -1.32 10.46 13.15
N VAL A 139 -1.09 9.18 12.86
CA VAL A 139 -1.89 8.50 11.84
C VAL A 139 -3.28 8.13 12.35
N THR A 140 -3.40 7.61 13.57
CA THR A 140 -4.70 7.14 14.10
C THR A 140 -5.63 8.25 14.56
N LYS A 141 -5.08 9.33 15.13
CA LYS A 141 -5.88 10.41 15.74
C LYS A 141 -5.97 11.67 14.90
N PHE A 142 -5.06 11.88 13.95
CA PHE A 142 -5.10 13.07 13.10
C PHE A 142 -5.45 12.69 11.65
N ILE A 143 -4.65 11.84 11.01
CA ILE A 143 -4.77 11.65 9.55
C ILE A 143 -5.97 10.75 9.17
N LEU A 144 -6.18 9.63 9.87
CA LEU A 144 -7.33 8.75 9.64
C LEU A 144 -8.69 9.47 9.79
N PRO A 145 -8.98 10.18 10.91
CA PRO A 145 -10.24 10.89 11.06
C PRO A 145 -10.42 12.06 10.07
N GLU A 146 -9.35 12.73 9.65
CA GLU A 146 -9.45 13.74 8.59
C GLU A 146 -9.82 13.08 7.25
N SER A 147 -9.11 12.03 6.84
CA SER A 147 -9.39 11.34 5.57
C SER A 147 -10.84 10.83 5.50
N LEU A 148 -11.40 10.36 6.63
CA LEU A 148 -12.81 10.00 6.74
C LEU A 148 -13.73 11.22 6.65
N GLY A 149 -13.39 12.32 7.30
CA GLY A 149 -14.11 13.59 7.19
C GLY A 149 -14.18 14.10 5.75
N SER A 150 -13.07 14.02 5.01
CA SER A 150 -13.00 14.37 3.59
C SER A 150 -13.87 13.48 2.72
N VAL A 151 -13.86 12.15 2.94
CA VAL A 151 -14.72 11.20 2.20
C VAL A 151 -16.20 11.43 2.52
N ILE A 152 -16.54 11.66 3.79
CA ILE A 152 -17.93 11.96 4.20
C ILE A 152 -18.39 13.28 3.60
N LYS A 153 -17.53 14.30 3.57
CA LYS A 153 -17.81 15.58 2.94
C LYS A 153 -18.04 15.41 1.43
N PHE A 154 -17.18 14.66 0.75
CA PHE A 154 -17.34 14.36 -0.67
C PHE A 154 -18.64 13.59 -0.97
N LEU A 155 -18.99 12.60 -0.15
CA LEU A 155 -20.22 11.82 -0.32
C LEU A 155 -21.49 12.59 0.08
N GLY A 156 -21.38 13.54 1.01
CA GLY A 156 -22.47 14.43 1.41
C GLY A 156 -22.67 15.65 0.49
N GLU A 157 -21.64 16.01 -0.29
CA GLU A 157 -21.70 17.07 -1.28
C GLU A 157 -22.31 16.48 -2.57
N ASN A 158 -23.59 16.82 -2.78
CA ASN A 158 -24.45 16.47 -3.92
C ASN A 158 -23.66 16.30 -5.26
N PRO A 159 -23.84 15.19 -6.03
CA PRO A 159 -23.02 14.85 -7.22
C PRO A 159 -23.11 15.83 -8.42
N GLY A 160 -23.74 16.99 -8.26
CA GLY A 160 -23.96 17.97 -9.32
C GLY A 160 -22.95 19.13 -9.38
N LEU A 161 -21.97 19.23 -8.47
CA LEU A 161 -21.02 20.35 -8.46
C LEU A 161 -19.59 19.83 -8.55
N ALA A 162 -19.09 19.74 -9.79
CA ALA A 162 -17.67 19.60 -10.06
C ALA A 162 -16.88 20.71 -9.35
N PRO A 163 -15.70 20.39 -8.77
CA PRO A 163 -14.85 21.36 -8.08
C PRO A 163 -14.20 22.28 -9.11
N GLY A 164 -14.93 23.31 -9.53
CA GLY A 164 -14.46 24.30 -10.50
C GLY A 164 -15.27 25.59 -10.58
N MET A 165 -16.42 25.72 -9.90
CA MET A 165 -17.30 26.89 -10.05
C MET A 165 -17.45 27.78 -8.81
N LYS A 166 -16.62 27.63 -7.76
CA LYS A 166 -16.71 28.45 -6.53
C LYS A 166 -15.48 29.30 -6.24
N GLN A 167 -14.69 29.67 -7.25
CA GLN A 167 -13.56 30.61 -7.08
C GLN A 167 -13.69 31.92 -7.86
N GLU A 168 -14.78 32.15 -8.62
CA GLU A 168 -14.96 33.39 -9.39
C GLU A 168 -15.94 34.41 -8.79
N ILE A 169 -16.36 34.27 -7.53
CA ILE A 169 -17.22 35.29 -6.89
C ILE A 169 -16.64 35.71 -5.55
N PHE A 170 -15.48 36.37 -5.61
CA PHE A 170 -15.04 37.37 -4.64
C PHE A 170 -13.98 38.27 -5.31
N PHE A 171 -14.45 39.10 -6.24
CA PHE A 171 -13.96 40.45 -6.51
C PHE A 171 -15.15 41.32 -6.89
#